data_AF-A0A2S2PWU6-F1
#
_entry.id   AF-A0A2S2PWU6-F1
#
_cell.length_a   1.000
_cell.length_b   1.000
_cell.length_c   1.000
_cell.angle_alpha   90.00
_cell.angle_beta   90.00
_cell.angle_gamma   90.00
#
_symmetry.space_group_name_H-M   'P 1'
#
loop_
_entity.id
_entity.type
_entity.pdbx_description
1 polymer ?
#
loop_
_entity_poly.entity_id
_entity_poly.type
_entity_poly.pdbx_seq_one_letter_code
_entity_poly.pdbx_strand_id
1 'polypeptide(L)'
;MNGETFFNWIKNIIPLLKKNAVVVMDNASYHSVKIESCPTTNWRKADIEKWLYEKGETYEKPMVIPRLLEIVKRIKPRYDKYVIDEFYNSPRPPESKRPASSQHRRLQHRSRSRD
;
A
#
# COMPACT_ATOMS: atom_id res chain seq x y z
N MET A 1 -5.67 1.03 -15.52
CA MET A 1 -5.82 1.24 -14.06
C MET A 1 -4.48 1.77 -13.53
N ASN A 2 -4.47 2.70 -12.59
CA ASN A 2 -3.24 3.20 -11.96
C ASN A 2 -3.15 2.74 -10.49
N GLY A 3 -1.95 2.79 -9.91
CA GLY A 3 -1.71 2.30 -8.54
C GLY A 3 -2.52 3.03 -7.47
N GLU A 4 -2.76 4.33 -7.63
CA GLU A 4 -3.55 5.14 -6.70
C GLU A 4 -5.03 4.76 -6.73
N THR A 5 -5.61 4.57 -7.93
CA THR A 5 -7.00 4.12 -8.11
C THR A 5 -7.19 2.75 -7.49
N PHE A 6 -6.23 1.86 -7.70
CA PHE A 6 -6.24 0.54 -7.09
C PHE A 6 -6.14 0.63 -5.55
N PHE A 7 -5.22 1.45 -5.03
CA PHE A 7 -5.05 1.63 -3.58
C PHE A 7 -6.32 2.19 -2.92
N ASN A 8 -6.95 3.18 -3.54
CA ASN A 8 -8.21 3.74 -3.08
C ASN A 8 -9.35 2.71 -3.08
N TRP A 9 -9.40 1.85 -4.10
CA TRP A 9 -10.37 0.76 -4.15
C TRP A 9 -10.15 -0.26 -3.03
N ILE A 10 -8.93 -0.79 -2.86
CA ILE A 10 -8.66 -1.85 -1.87
C ILE A 10 -8.82 -1.35 -0.43
N LYS A 11 -8.47 -0.08 -0.18
CA LYS A 11 -8.69 0.59 1.12
C LYS A 11 -10.16 0.60 1.53
N ASN A 12 -11.08 0.75 0.58
CA ASN A 12 -12.52 0.74 0.83
C ASN A 12 -13.10 -0.68 0.93
N ILE A 13 -12.50 -1.66 0.23
CA ILE A 13 -12.95 -3.05 0.26
C ILE A 13 -12.53 -3.76 1.55
N ILE A 14 -11.29 -3.56 2.04
CA ILE A 14 -10.75 -4.28 3.21
C ILE A 14 -11.66 -4.21 4.46
N PRO A 15 -12.24 -3.04 4.84
CA PRO A 15 -13.16 -2.95 5.98
C PRO A 15 -14.49 -3.70 5.80
N LEU A 16 -14.86 -4.02 4.57
CA LEU A 16 -16.09 -4.75 4.24
C LEU A 16 -15.88 -6.28 4.29
N LEU A 17 -14.62 -6.73 4.31
CA LEU A 17 -14.30 -8.15 4.34
C LEU A 17 -14.51 -8.74 5.73
N LYS A 18 -14.96 -10.00 5.76
CA LYS A 18 -15.04 -10.79 6.99
C LYS A 18 -13.64 -11.00 7.58
N LYS A 19 -13.59 -11.21 8.90
CA LYS A 19 -12.34 -11.60 9.57
C LYS A 19 -11.75 -12.85 8.89
N ASN A 20 -10.43 -12.87 8.70
CA ASN A 20 -9.68 -13.94 8.04
C ASN A 20 -10.04 -14.19 6.57
N ALA A 21 -10.67 -13.23 5.87
CA ALA A 21 -10.85 -13.32 4.43
C ALA A 21 -9.49 -13.29 3.70
N VAL A 22 -9.38 -14.06 2.62
CA VAL A 22 -8.22 -14.09 1.72
C VAL A 22 -8.57 -13.34 0.45
N VAL A 23 -7.71 -12.40 0.04
CA VAL A 23 -7.82 -11.68 -1.22
C VAL A 23 -6.71 -12.18 -2.14
N VAL A 24 -7.06 -12.69 -3.31
CA VAL A 24 -6.12 -13.12 -4.35
C VAL A 24 -6.23 -12.15 -5.51
N MET A 25 -5.09 -11.61 -5.97
CA MET A 25 -5.01 -10.65 -7.07
C MET A 25 -4.17 -11.22 -8.20
N ASP A 26 -4.43 -10.79 -9.42
CA ASP A 26 -3.57 -11.08 -10.57
C ASP A 26 -2.24 -10.31 -10.48
N ASN A 27 -1.24 -10.75 -11.24
CA ASN A 27 0.08 -10.13 -11.24
C ASN A 27 0.14 -8.90 -12.17
N ALA A 28 -0.66 -7.88 -11.86
CA ALA A 28 -0.64 -6.62 -12.59
C ALA A 28 0.27 -5.58 -11.93
N SER A 29 1.04 -4.86 -12.74
CA SER A 29 2.10 -3.95 -12.25
C SER A 29 1.59 -2.82 -11.34
N TYR A 30 0.33 -2.41 -11.49
CA TYR A 30 -0.30 -1.39 -10.65
C TYR A 30 -0.68 -1.88 -9.25
N HIS A 31 -0.64 -3.19 -8.97
CA HIS A 31 -0.77 -3.73 -7.62
C HIS A 31 0.53 -3.57 -6.82
N SER A 32 1.68 -3.54 -7.49
CA SER A 32 2.99 -3.55 -6.84
C SER A 32 3.56 -2.14 -6.63
N VAL A 33 2.75 -1.23 -6.09
CA VAL A 33 3.21 0.15 -5.79
C VAL A 33 4.18 0.09 -4.61
N LYS A 34 5.44 0.47 -4.87
CA LYS A 34 6.47 0.57 -3.83
C LYS A 34 6.35 1.87 -3.05
N ILE A 35 6.63 1.81 -1.76
CA ILE A 35 6.67 2.98 -0.89
C ILE A 35 7.84 3.88 -1.25
N GLU A 36 8.98 3.27 -1.54
CA GLU A 36 10.18 3.96 -1.97
C GLU A 36 10.81 3.28 -3.17
N SER A 37 11.43 4.11 -4.01
CA SER A 37 12.16 3.62 -5.19
C SER A 37 13.57 3.22 -4.78
N CYS A 38 13.86 1.92 -4.85
CA CYS A 38 15.22 1.42 -4.66
C CYS A 38 16.07 1.68 -5.91
N PRO A 39 17.38 1.99 -5.76
CA PRO A 39 18.25 2.19 -6.90
C PRO A 39 18.35 0.96 -7.81
N THR A 40 18.49 1.23 -9.11
CA THR A 40 18.65 0.20 -10.16
C THR A 40 19.86 0.54 -11.03
N THR A 41 20.22 -0.35 -11.96
CA THR A 41 21.32 -0.12 -12.92
C THR A 41 21.15 1.13 -13.78
N ASN A 42 19.92 1.65 -13.89
CA ASN A 42 19.60 2.83 -14.68
C ASN A 42 19.79 4.15 -13.90
N TRP A 43 20.10 4.08 -12.59
CA TRP A 43 20.31 5.27 -11.78
C TRP A 43 21.71 5.85 -12.00
N ARG A 44 21.84 7.18 -11.88
CA ARG A 44 23.17 7.81 -11.91
C ARG A 44 23.92 7.41 -10.65
N LYS A 45 25.25 7.28 -10.75
CA LYS A 45 26.11 6.95 -9.61
C LYS A 45 25.84 7.87 -8.41
N ALA A 46 25.75 9.18 -8.63
CA ALA A 46 25.47 10.15 -7.58
C ALA A 46 24.13 9.90 -6.86
N ASP A 47 23.09 9.48 -7.57
CA ASP A 47 21.78 9.18 -6.98
C ASP A 47 21.83 7.90 -6.13
N ILE A 48 22.60 6.90 -6.56
CA ILE A 48 22.84 5.68 -5.77
C ILE A 48 23.62 6.01 -4.49
N GLU A 49 24.67 6.82 -4.60
CA GLU A 49 25.48 7.28 -3.46
C GLU A 49 24.63 8.08 -2.46
N LYS A 50 23.76 8.97 -2.95
CA LYS A 50 22.82 9.75 -2.14
C LYS A 50 21.84 8.84 -1.42
N TRP A 51 21.24 7.87 -2.12
CA TRP A 51 20.30 6.93 -1.52
C TRP A 51 20.95 6.09 -0.41
N LEU A 52 22.17 5.59 -0.63
CA LEU A 52 22.93 4.87 0.41
C LEU A 52 23.22 5.74 1.63
N TYR A 53 23.60 7.01 1.40
CA TYR A 53 23.83 7.99 2.46
C TYR A 53 22.55 8.27 3.27
N GLU A 54 21.40 8.45 2.60
CA GLU A 54 20.09 8.63 3.26
C GLU A 54 19.67 7.41 4.09
N LYS A 55 20.13 6.21 3.73
CA LYS A 55 19.93 4.98 4.51
C LYS A 55 20.96 4.77 5.62
N GLY A 56 21.95 5.66 5.73
CA GLY A 56 23.01 5.57 6.73
C GLY A 56 24.08 4.51 6.43
N GLU A 57 24.16 4.02 5.18
CA GLU A 57 25.18 3.07 4.79
C GLU A 57 26.48 3.79 4.39
N THR A 58 27.58 3.39 5.04
CA THR A 58 28.92 3.86 4.72
C THR A 58 29.62 2.87 3.79
N TYR A 59 30.38 3.40 2.84
CA TYR A 59 31.18 2.61 1.91
C TYR A 59 32.48 3.34 1.59
N GLU A 60 33.53 2.58 1.31
CA GLU A 60 34.85 3.11 0.99
C GLU A 60 34.86 3.70 -0.43
N LYS A 61 35.30 4.95 -0.59
CA LYS A 61 35.44 5.58 -1.92
C LYS A 61 36.87 5.37 -2.46
N PRO A 62 37.04 5.20 -3.77
CA PRO A 62 36.03 5.23 -4.83
C PRO A 62 35.40 3.86 -5.14
N MET A 63 34.07 3.81 -5.32
CA MET A 63 33.37 2.61 -5.82
C MET A 63 32.77 2.81 -7.21
N VAL A 64 32.68 1.72 -7.97
CA VAL A 64 31.96 1.64 -9.25
C VAL A 64 30.49 1.28 -9.04
N ILE A 65 29.63 1.62 -10.00
CA ILE A 65 28.17 1.37 -9.92
C ILE A 65 27.83 -0.08 -9.53
N PRO A 66 28.44 -1.13 -10.11
CA PRO A 66 28.14 -2.52 -9.73
C PRO A 66 28.37 -2.80 -8.24
N ARG A 67 29.46 -2.28 -7.65
CA ARG A 67 29.76 -2.45 -6.22
C ARG A 67 28.76 -1.73 -5.34
N LEU A 68 28.36 -0.51 -5.71
CA LEU A 68 27.30 0.21 -4.99
C LEU A 68 25.98 -0.57 -5.05
N LEU A 69 25.64 -1.19 -6.18
CA LEU A 69 24.44 -2.00 -6.32
C LEU A 69 24.49 -3.31 -5.53
N GLU A 70 25.67 -3.88 -5.25
CA GLU A 70 25.81 -5.02 -4.32
C GLU A 70 25.39 -4.61 -2.90
N ILE A 71 25.80 -3.43 -2.44
CA ILE A 71 25.40 -2.88 -1.14
C ILE A 71 23.89 -2.63 -1.13
N VAL A 72 23.36 -1.98 -2.18
CA VAL A 72 21.92 -1.77 -2.34
C VAL A 72 21.16 -3.09 -2.27
N LYS A 73 21.59 -4.14 -2.99
CA LYS A 73 20.96 -5.47 -2.96
C LYS A 73 20.90 -6.06 -1.55
N ARG A 74 21.96 -5.88 -0.73
CA ARG A 74 22.00 -6.38 0.64
C ARG A 74 20.97 -5.71 1.54
N ILE A 75 20.76 -4.41 1.37
CA ILE A 75 19.87 -3.63 2.26
C ILE A 75 18.45 -3.50 1.73
N LYS A 76 18.27 -3.65 0.41
CA LYS A 76 17.00 -3.51 -0.31
C LYS A 76 15.84 -4.26 0.35
N PRO A 77 15.95 -5.51 0.85
CA PRO A 77 14.83 -6.19 1.51
C PRO A 77 14.22 -5.43 2.70
N ARG A 78 14.96 -4.52 3.34
CA ARG A 78 14.46 -3.69 4.44
C ARG A 78 13.57 -2.52 3.97
N TYR A 79 13.77 -2.11 2.72
CA TYR A 79 13.24 -0.89 2.10
C TYR A 79 12.29 -1.21 0.94
N ASP A 80 12.31 -2.44 0.42
CA ASP A 80 11.46 -2.91 -0.67
C ASP A 80 10.06 -3.27 -0.15
N LYS A 81 9.37 -2.26 0.38
CA LYS A 81 8.04 -2.38 0.98
C LYS A 81 6.96 -1.90 0.01
N TYR A 82 5.83 -2.62 -0.01
CA TYR A 82 4.66 -2.26 -0.80
C TYR A 82 3.66 -1.46 0.02
N VAL A 83 3.03 -0.48 -0.63
CA VAL A 83 2.04 0.41 -0.01
C VAL A 83 0.88 -0.38 0.61
N ILE A 84 0.44 -1.44 -0.07
CA ILE A 84 -0.68 -2.28 0.37
C ILE A 84 -0.30 -3.11 1.60
N ASP A 85 0.91 -3.65 1.64
CA ASP A 85 1.38 -4.50 2.74
C ASP A 85 1.48 -3.70 4.03
N GLU A 86 2.03 -2.48 3.98
CA GLU A 86 2.05 -1.58 5.14
C GLU A 86 0.63 -1.16 5.55
N PHE A 87 -0.28 -0.94 4.60
CA PHE A 87 -1.69 -0.66 4.93
C PHE A 87 -2.37 -1.82 5.66
N TYR A 88 -2.10 -3.06 5.25
CA TYR A 88 -2.69 -4.24 5.86
C TYR A 88 -2.07 -4.58 7.23
N ASN A 89 -0.75 -4.41 7.36
CA ASN A 89 -0.02 -4.66 8.60
C ASN A 89 -0.23 -3.57 9.65
N SER A 90 -0.71 -2.39 9.26
CA SER A 90 -1.07 -1.31 10.18
C SER A 90 -2.29 -1.70 11.04
N PRO A 91 -2.30 -1.38 12.35
CA PRO A 91 -3.43 -1.68 13.21
C PRO A 91 -4.71 -1.04 12.68
N ARG A 92 -5.74 -1.87 12.46
CA ARG A 92 -7.05 -1.39 12.03
C ARG A 92 -7.62 -0.42 13.08
N PRO A 93 -8.16 0.74 12.66
CA PRO A 93 -8.89 1.58 13.59
C PRO A 93 -10.08 0.81 14.17
N PRO A 94 -10.36 0.96 15.48
CA PRO A 94 -11.44 0.23 16.12
C PRO A 94 -12.78 0.51 15.43
N GLU A 95 -13.58 -0.54 15.29
CA GLU A 95 -14.82 -0.63 14.50
C GLU A 95 -15.98 0.28 14.97
N SER A 96 -15.72 1.22 15.89
CA SER A 96 -16.71 1.95 16.67
C SER A 96 -17.36 3.15 15.98
N LYS A 97 -17.21 3.33 14.66
CA LYS A 97 -17.93 4.38 13.91
C LYS A 97 -18.43 3.89 12.56
N ARG A 98 -19.12 2.74 12.51
CA ARG A 98 -20.07 2.52 11.42
C ARG A 98 -21.35 3.29 11.81
N PRO A 99 -21.72 4.41 11.14
CA PRO A 99 -23.07 4.90 11.27
C PRO A 99 -23.98 3.76 10.80
N ALA A 100 -24.93 3.36 11.65
CA ALA A 100 -25.94 2.40 11.27
C ALA A 100 -26.54 2.87 9.94
N SER A 101 -26.32 2.07 8.90
CA SER A 101 -26.94 2.28 7.60
C SER A 101 -28.43 2.45 7.85
N SER A 102 -28.94 3.65 7.57
CA SER A 102 -30.36 4.01 7.64
C SER A 102 -31.12 3.31 6.53
N GLN A 103 -31.04 1.98 6.48
CA GLN A 103 -31.99 1.13 5.81
C GLN A 103 -32.94 0.64 6.89
N HIS A 104 -33.96 1.45 7.21
CA HIS A 104 -35.28 1.03 7.70
C HIS A 104 -36.13 2.30 7.88
N ARG A 105 -36.59 2.86 6.75
CA ARG A 105 -37.83 3.65 6.74
C ARG A 105 -38.57 3.43 5.43
N ARG A 106 -38.99 2.18 5.22
CA ARG A 106 -40.17 1.86 4.42
C ARG A 106 -41.13 1.09 5.31
N LEU A 107 -42.41 1.41 5.12
CA LEU A 107 -43.62 0.78 5.68
C LEU A 107 -44.12 1.35 7.01
N GLN A 108 -44.86 2.46 6.95
CA GLN A 108 -46.12 2.69 7.70
C GLN A 108 -46.84 3.93 7.12
N HIS A 109 -47.25 3.92 5.84
CA HIS A 109 -48.35 4.77 5.37
C HIS A 109 -49.12 4.05 4.26
N ARG A 110 -49.75 2.95 4.64
CA ARG A 110 -50.93 2.44 3.95
C ARG A 110 -51.90 2.00 5.03
N SER A 111 -52.83 2.89 5.39
CA SER A 111 -54.18 2.59 5.89
C SER A 111 -54.82 3.88 6.40
N ARG A 112 -55.70 4.48 5.58
CA ARG A 112 -57.09 4.82 5.92
C ARG A 112 -57.66 5.76 4.85
N SER A 113 -58.24 5.14 3.84
CA SER A 113 -59.47 5.65 3.23
C SER A 113 -60.65 5.26 4.12
N ARG A 114 -61.71 6.08 4.05
CA ARG A 114 -63.07 5.88 4.61
C ARG A 114 -63.08 6.13 6.13
N ASP A 115 -63.88 7.05 6.67
CA ASP A 115 -65.24 7.45 6.31
C ASP A 115 -65.43 8.98 6.17
#